data_AF-A0A2N9ASN6-F1
#
_entry.id   AF-A0A2N9ASN6-F1
#
_cell.length_a   1.000
_cell.length_b   1.000
_cell.length_c   1.000
_cell.angle_alpha   90.00
_cell.angle_beta   90.00
_cell.angle_gamma   90.00
#
_symmetry.space_group_name_H-M   'P 1'
#
loop_
_entity.id
_entity.type
_entity.pdbx_description
1 polymer ?
#
loop_
_entity_poly.entity_id
_entity_poly.type
_entity_poly.pdbx_seq_one_letter_code
_entity_poly.pdbx_strand_id
1 'polypeptide(L)'
;MRPVPRVLIPWNPAEAMSVAEAARFARRNPRTMREWAAKFDIGRRVAGEWVISRVALLMLLENDTAALSAYLMGERAAEPVAAYFRRLTNVH
;
A
#
# COMPACT_ATOMS: atom_id res chain seq x y z
N MET A 1 -4.73 17.94 13.10
CA MET A 1 -3.60 17.00 12.99
C MET A 1 -4.06 15.82 12.15
N ARG A 2 -3.39 15.49 11.03
CA ARG A 2 -3.75 14.29 10.25
C ARG A 2 -3.36 13.05 11.09
N PRO A 3 -4.21 12.02 11.22
CA PRO A 3 -3.83 10.81 11.95
C PRO A 3 -2.61 10.16 11.29
N VAL A 4 -1.75 9.55 12.11
CA VAL A 4 -0.56 8.84 11.61
C VAL A 4 -1.03 7.65 10.75
N PRO A 5 -0.64 7.59 9.46
CA PRO A 5 -1.08 6.52 8.58
C PRO A 5 -0.68 5.13 9.09
N ARG A 6 -1.61 4.17 9.03
CA ARG A 6 -1.45 2.78 9.50
C ARG A 6 -0.98 1.82 8.41
N VAL A 7 -0.27 2.34 7.41
CA VAL A 7 0.30 1.55 6.32
C VAL A 7 1.26 0.48 6.85
N LEU A 8 1.11 -0.76 6.39
CA LEU A 8 1.88 -1.93 6.86
C LEU A 8 1.81 -2.15 8.39
N ILE A 9 0.74 -1.65 9.04
CA ILE A 9 0.40 -1.90 10.45
C ILE A 9 -1.03 -2.48 10.55
N PRO A 10 -1.23 -3.67 11.16
CA PRO A 10 -0.19 -4.61 11.60
C PRO A 10 0.67 -5.09 10.42
N TRP A 11 1.87 -5.58 10.73
CA TRP A 11 2.77 -6.10 9.72
C TRP A 11 2.19 -7.37 9.11
N ASN A 12 2.02 -7.37 7.79
CA ASN A 12 1.66 -8.55 7.01
C ASN A 12 2.65 -8.71 5.84
N PRO A 13 3.52 -9.73 5.85
CA PRO A 13 4.50 -9.95 4.80
C PRO A 13 3.88 -10.09 3.40
N ALA A 14 2.65 -10.59 3.29
CA ALA A 14 2.00 -10.83 2.01
C ALA A 14 1.64 -9.53 1.27
N GLU A 15 1.49 -8.40 1.97
CA GLU A 15 1.28 -7.09 1.35
C GLU A 15 2.56 -6.26 1.21
N ALA A 16 3.68 -6.70 1.79
CA ALA A 16 4.93 -5.95 1.80
C ALA A 16 5.70 -6.17 0.50
N MET A 17 6.05 -5.10 -0.20
CA MET A 17 6.93 -5.12 -1.37
C MET A 17 8.13 -4.21 -1.17
N SER A 18 9.28 -4.62 -1.68
CA SER A 18 10.39 -3.73 -1.95
C SER A 18 9.99 -2.67 -2.99
N VAL A 19 10.76 -1.59 -3.06
CA VAL A 19 10.59 -0.55 -4.10
C VAL A 19 10.69 -1.14 -5.52
N ALA A 20 11.58 -2.12 -5.73
CA ALA A 20 11.77 -2.74 -7.04
C ALA A 20 10.56 -3.58 -7.46
N GLU A 21 10.01 -4.37 -6.53
CA GLU A 21 8.79 -5.15 -6.77
C GLU A 21 7.59 -4.25 -7.03
N ALA A 22 7.41 -3.19 -6.23
CA ALA A 22 6.36 -2.19 -6.42
C ALA A 22 6.45 -1.51 -7.79
N ALA A 23 7.66 -1.16 -8.22
CA ALA A 23 7.91 -0.55 -9.53
C ALA A 23 7.48 -1.48 -10.67
N ARG A 24 7.83 -2.76 -10.59
CA ARG A 24 7.38 -3.79 -11.56
C ARG A 24 5.87 -3.95 -11.53
N PHE A 25 5.27 -4.06 -10.35
CA PHE A 25 3.83 -4.19 -10.16
C PHE A 25 3.05 -3.02 -10.78
N ALA A 26 3.51 -1.78 -10.56
CA ALA A 26 2.86 -0.58 -11.07
C ALA A 26 3.24 -0.23 -12.53
N ARG A 27 4.19 -0.96 -13.15
CA ARG A 27 4.83 -0.59 -14.42
C ARG A 27 5.37 0.85 -14.41
N ARG A 28 6.04 1.23 -13.33
CA ARG A 28 6.66 2.54 -13.12
C ARG A 28 8.12 2.37 -12.71
N ASN A 29 8.85 3.48 -12.60
CA ASN A 29 10.24 3.42 -12.15
C ASN A 29 10.34 3.43 -10.60
N PRO A 30 11.47 2.94 -10.02
CA PRO A 30 11.70 2.94 -8.57
C PRO A 30 11.65 4.31 -7.90
N ARG A 31 12.01 5.38 -8.61
CA ARG A 31 11.97 6.75 -8.08
C ARG A 31 10.52 7.18 -7.81
N THR A 32 9.63 6.95 -8.78
CA THR A 32 8.19 7.22 -8.66
C THR A 32 7.59 6.48 -7.47
N MET A 33 8.00 5.23 -7.21
CA MET A 33 7.51 4.48 -6.04
C MET A 33 7.90 5.14 -4.71
N ARG A 34 9.12 5.64 -4.57
CA ARG A 34 9.56 6.35 -3.36
C ARG A 34 8.84 7.68 -3.19
N GLU A 35 8.67 8.42 -4.28
CA GLU A 35 7.92 9.68 -4.30
C GLU A 35 6.45 9.45 -3.91
N TRP A 36 5.82 8.40 -4.45
CA TRP A 36 4.44 8.05 -4.12
C TRP A 36 4.28 7.54 -2.69
N ALA A 37 5.24 6.77 -2.18
CA ALA A 37 5.25 6.32 -0.79
C ALA A 37 5.20 7.51 0.19
N ALA A 38 6.01 8.54 -0.06
CA ALA A 38 6.04 9.75 0.75
C ALA A 38 4.81 10.64 0.55
N LYS A 39 4.29 10.74 -0.69
CA LYS A 39 3.18 11.64 -1.03
C LYS A 39 1.81 11.10 -0.61
N PHE A 40 1.59 9.79 -0.74
CA PHE A 40 0.28 9.16 -0.58
C PHE A 40 0.22 8.19 0.59
N ASP A 41 1.27 8.14 1.41
CA ASP A 41 1.37 7.28 2.60
C ASP A 41 1.21 5.77 2.29
N ILE A 42 1.50 5.35 1.06
CA ILE A 42 1.38 3.94 0.62
C ILE A 42 2.58 3.06 0.99
N GLY A 43 3.56 3.62 1.71
CA GLY A 43 4.72 2.88 2.20
C GLY A 43 5.27 3.49 3.48
N ARG A 44 6.21 2.79 4.12
CA ARG A 44 6.94 3.28 5.29
C ARG A 44 8.39 2.84 5.25
N ARG A 45 9.24 3.50 6.05
CA ARG A 45 10.61 3.06 6.29
C ARG A 45 10.65 1.91 7.30
N VAL A 46 11.29 0.80 6.94
CA VAL A 46 11.54 -0.34 7.82
C VAL A 46 13.03 -0.65 7.73
N ALA A 47 13.74 -0.58 8.86
CA ALA A 47 15.20 -0.77 8.92
C ALA A 47 15.98 0.06 7.86
N GLY A 48 15.55 1.31 7.62
CA GLY A 48 16.18 2.21 6.65
C GLY A 48 15.67 2.07 5.21
N GLU A 49 15.02 0.96 4.87
CA GLU A 49 14.52 0.70 3.51
C GLU A 49 13.05 1.10 3.34
N TRP A 50 12.67 1.51 2.13
CA TRP A 50 11.26 1.72 1.81
C TRP A 50 10.58 0.38 1.56
N VAL A 51 9.50 0.14 2.31
CA VAL A 51 8.57 -0.95 2.06
C VAL A 51 7.24 -0.36 1.63
N ILE A 52 6.70 -0.86 0.52
CA ILE A 52 5.45 -0.41 -0.09
C ILE A 52 4.36 -1.44 0.18
N SER A 53 3.16 -0.98 0.56
CA SER A 53 1.99 -1.87 0.61
C SER A 53 1.47 -2.10 -0.80
N ARG A 54 1.44 -3.37 -1.23
CA ARG A 54 0.83 -3.81 -2.49
C ARG A 54 -0.65 -3.46 -2.55
N VAL A 55 -1.34 -3.58 -1.43
CA VAL A 55 -2.78 -3.28 -1.30
C VAL A 55 -3.02 -1.79 -1.50
N ALA A 56 -2.29 -0.94 -0.75
CA ALA A 56 -2.44 0.51 -0.86
C ALA A 56 -2.00 1.03 -2.24
N LEU A 57 -0.95 0.45 -2.82
CA LEU A 57 -0.52 0.78 -4.18
C LEU A 57 -1.60 0.46 -5.22
N LEU A 58 -2.28 -0.67 -5.10
CA LEU A 58 -3.36 -1.04 -6.02
C LEU A 58 -4.56 -0.10 -5.89
N MET A 59 -4.96 0.27 -4.67
CA MET A 59 -6.00 1.28 -4.44
C MET A 59 -5.64 2.63 -5.07
N LEU A 60 -4.38 3.06 -4.92
CA LEU A 60 -3.89 4.29 -5.53
C LEU A 60 -3.95 4.21 -7.06
N LEU A 61 -3.52 3.09 -7.66
CA LEU A 61 -3.53 2.89 -9.12
C LEU A 61 -4.95 2.89 -9.70
N GLU A 62 -5.93 2.41 -8.94
CA GLU A 62 -7.35 2.43 -9.32
C GLU A 62 -8.07 3.73 -8.94
N ASN A 63 -7.36 4.68 -8.34
CA ASN A 63 -7.91 5.94 -7.85
C ASN A 63 -9.04 5.76 -6.80
N ASP A 64 -9.04 4.64 -6.08
CA ASP A 64 -9.99 4.37 -5.00
C ASP A 64 -9.52 5.03 -3.69
N THR A 65 -9.79 6.34 -3.62
CA THR A 65 -9.42 7.18 -2.48
C THR A 65 -10.16 6.80 -1.19
N ALA A 66 -11.36 6.24 -1.29
CA ALA A 66 -12.14 5.81 -0.13
C ALA A 66 -11.52 4.58 0.51
N ALA A 67 -11.19 3.56 -0.29
CA ALA A 67 -10.48 2.37 0.17
C ALA A 67 -9.10 2.72 0.72
N LEU A 68 -8.35 3.57 0.02
CA LEU A 68 -7.04 4.00 0.47
C LEU A 68 -7.12 4.71 1.82
N SER A 69 -8.06 5.64 2.00
CA SER A 69 -8.28 6.34 3.27
C SER A 69 -8.60 5.35 4.39
N ALA A 70 -9.55 4.43 4.19
CA ALA A 70 -9.92 3.40 5.15
C ALA A 70 -8.72 2.53 5.56
N TYR A 71 -7.93 2.07 4.59
CA TYR A 71 -6.71 1.32 4.84
C TYR A 71 -5.70 2.10 5.69
N LEU A 72 -5.47 3.39 5.37
CA LEU A 72 -4.55 4.25 6.12
C LEU A 72 -5.05 4.59 7.53
N MET A 73 -6.36 4.52 7.78
CA MET A 73 -6.95 4.61 9.13
C MET A 73 -6.81 3.30 9.92
N GLY A 74 -6.49 2.18 9.25
CA GLY A 74 -6.35 0.85 9.86
C GLY A 74 -7.58 -0.04 9.73
N GLU A 75 -8.60 0.40 8.98
CA GLU A 75 -9.88 -0.29 8.77
C GLU A 75 -9.75 -1.45 7.76
N ARG A 76 -8.87 -2.42 8.05
CA ARG A 76 -8.47 -3.47 7.09
C ARG A 76 -9.55 -4.51 6.81
N ALA A 77 -10.43 -4.75 7.78
CA ALA A 77 -11.55 -5.68 7.65
C ALA A 77 -12.80 -5.00 7.06
N ALA A 78 -12.83 -3.67 7.00
CA ALA A 78 -13.94 -2.96 6.40
C ALA A 78 -13.93 -3.19 4.88
N GLU A 79 -15.12 -3.35 4.31
CA GLU A 79 -15.28 -3.07 2.88
C GLU A 79 -15.10 -1.56 2.68
N PRO A 80 -14.35 -1.11 1.66
CA PRO A 80 -13.86 -1.85 0.50
C PRO A 80 -12.44 -2.47 0.63
N VAL A 81 -11.73 -2.25 1.74
CA VAL A 81 -10.32 -2.69 1.90
C VAL A 81 -10.20 -4.22 1.81
N ALA A 82 -11.12 -4.94 2.44
CA ALA A 82 -11.11 -6.40 2.43
C ALA A 82 -11.22 -7.00 1.01
N ALA A 83 -11.93 -6.34 0.08
CA ALA A 83 -12.00 -6.77 -1.32
C ALA A 83 -10.63 -6.77 -2.01
N TYR A 84 -9.79 -5.75 -1.75
CA TYR A 84 -8.44 -5.69 -2.31
C TYR A 84 -7.54 -6.81 -1.78
N PHE A 85 -7.64 -7.14 -0.49
CA PHE A 85 -6.92 -8.27 0.10
C PHE A 85 -7.31 -9.58 -0.58
N ARG A 86 -8.62 -9.86 -0.71
CA ARG A 86 -9.10 -11.08 -1.37
C ARG A 86 -8.61 -11.17 -2.82
N ARG A 87 -8.70 -10.07 -3.58
CA ARG A 87 -8.28 -10.04 -4.98
C ARG A 87 -6.79 -10.33 -5.14
N LEU A 88 -5.95 -9.80 -4.25
CA LEU A 88 -4.50 -10.00 -4.29
C LEU A 88 -4.05 -11.37 -3.78
N THR A 89 -4.87 -12.07 -2.99
CA THR A 89 -4.59 -13.44 -2.52
C THR A 89 -4.97 -14.49 -3.57
N ASN A 90 -6.00 -14.24 -4.39
CA ASN A 90 -6.51 -15.20 -5.37
C ASN A 90 -5.77 -15.17 -6.72
N VAL A 91 -4.68 -14.42 -6.84
CA VAL A 91 -3.82 -14.45 -8.03
C VAL A 91 -2.79 -15.58 -7.83
N HIS A 92 -3.14 -16.77 -8.33
CA HIS A 92 -2.22 -17.90 -8.51
C HIS A 92 -1.72 -17.94 -9.95
#